data_AF-A0A6B2Z3X2-F1
#
_entry.id   AF-A0A6B2Z3X2-F1
#
_cell.length_a   1.000
_cell.length_b   1.000
_cell.length_c   1.000
_cell.angle_alpha   90.00
_cell.angle_beta   90.00
_cell.angle_gamma   90.00
#
_symmetry.space_group_name_H-M   'P 1'
#
loop_
_entity.id
_entity.type
_entity.pdbx_description
1 polymer ?
#
loop_
_entity_poly.entity_id
_entity_poly.type
_entity_poly.pdbx_seq_one_letter_code
_entity_poly.pdbx_strand_id
1 'polypeptide(L)'
;MRVPDVLSARVPAEQRGAGRDDVRLLVSRGRAVSHHAFRELPGELRAGDVLVVNTSMTLPAAVNGRVGGERVVVHFSTRGADGRWAVELRAPGAAGVTGPRPGGPAGAVVRLPGGRALVVEEPLGPASGARLWWARVAEPMPRPVPRSAPRPESVPERDPMQEAEAEAASVREPAPESARSAQGPVAGSVPDFVPDSVPELLRRYGRPIRYGYTERDQPLSAYQTVFAAPSPDGSGSAEMPSAARPFTAALVAELVRRGVLFAPLSLHTGVASAEAHEPPYPERFSVPAATAWLVNAVRAARGGDRAEGGRVIAVGTTAVRALESAAGPDGVVRPVAGWTDLVVTPRRGVRVVDGLLTGLHEPRASHLLMLEAVAGREALRLGYEAALLERYLWHEFGDVHLVLPDEERNAPDCSSNEW
;
A
#
# COMPACT_ATOMS: atom_id res chain seq x y z
N MET A 1 3.77 -28.17 -0.08
CA MET A 1 5.00 -27.64 0.55
C MET A 1 4.58 -26.62 1.62
N ARG A 2 5.15 -26.67 2.83
CA ARG A 2 4.93 -25.68 3.91
C ARG A 2 6.26 -24.97 4.15
N VAL A 3 6.24 -23.65 4.23
CA VAL A 3 7.43 -22.85 4.50
C VAL A 3 7.70 -22.86 6.01
N PRO A 4 8.91 -23.21 6.47
CA PRO A 4 9.26 -23.10 7.88
C PRO A 4 9.25 -21.65 8.37
N ASP A 5 8.68 -21.37 9.54
CA ASP A 5 8.57 -20.03 10.15
C ASP A 5 9.92 -19.29 10.32
N VAL A 6 11.02 -20.05 10.36
CA VAL A 6 12.39 -19.51 10.44
C VAL A 6 12.82 -18.85 9.12
N LEU A 7 12.16 -19.17 8.01
CA LEU A 7 12.42 -18.57 6.70
C LEU A 7 11.56 -17.33 6.44
N SER A 8 10.64 -16.95 7.33
CA SER A 8 9.91 -15.69 7.20
C SER A 8 10.81 -14.51 7.54
N ALA A 9 10.87 -13.50 6.66
CA ALA A 9 11.67 -12.30 6.89
C ALA A 9 11.06 -11.38 7.96
N ARG A 10 11.36 -11.63 9.24
CA ARG A 10 10.67 -10.95 10.38
C ARG A 10 10.96 -9.46 10.55
N VAL A 11 11.98 -8.97 9.87
CA VAL A 11 12.37 -7.55 9.82
C VAL A 11 12.68 -7.17 8.37
N PRO A 12 12.77 -5.88 8.02
CA PRO A 12 13.30 -5.42 6.73
C PRO A 12 14.77 -5.78 6.50
N ALA A 13 15.21 -5.84 5.23
CA ALA A 13 16.60 -6.13 4.85
C ALA A 13 17.61 -5.14 5.45
N GLU A 14 17.25 -3.86 5.53
CA GLU A 14 18.07 -2.77 6.10
C GLU A 14 18.34 -2.94 7.61
N GLN A 15 17.62 -3.84 8.28
CA GLN A 15 17.87 -4.18 9.69
C GLN A 15 18.70 -5.45 9.85
N ARG A 16 18.91 -6.21 8.77
CA ARG A 16 19.75 -7.41 8.74
C ARG A 16 21.12 -7.15 8.09
N GLY A 17 21.15 -6.22 7.15
CA GLY A 17 22.27 -6.01 6.24
C GLY A 17 22.56 -4.53 6.00
N ALA A 18 23.28 -4.24 4.91
CA ALA A 18 23.78 -2.89 4.61
C ALA A 18 22.76 -1.98 3.91
N GLY A 19 21.70 -2.55 3.33
CA GLY A 19 20.74 -1.81 2.49
C GLY A 19 19.51 -2.62 2.10
N ARG A 20 18.60 -2.00 1.36
CA ARG A 20 17.35 -2.64 0.92
C ARG A 20 17.56 -3.64 -0.22
N ASP A 21 18.62 -3.43 -0.99
CA ASP A 21 19.14 -4.31 -2.04
C ASP A 21 20.05 -5.43 -1.50
N ASP A 22 20.27 -5.50 -0.19
CA ASP A 22 20.98 -6.59 0.49
C ASP A 22 20.05 -7.79 0.75
N VAL A 23 19.43 -8.24 -0.34
CA VAL A 23 18.60 -9.44 -0.41
C VAL A 23 19.11 -10.35 -1.52
N ARG A 24 18.74 -11.61 -1.46
CA ARG A 24 19.11 -12.59 -2.48
C ARG A 24 18.15 -12.49 -3.66
N LEU A 25 18.63 -12.88 -4.83
CA LEU A 25 17.88 -13.06 -6.04
C LEU A 25 17.98 -14.53 -6.46
N LEU A 26 16.85 -15.21 -6.53
CA LEU A 26 16.71 -16.49 -7.20
C LEU A 26 16.32 -16.22 -8.65
N VAL A 27 16.92 -16.91 -9.60
CA VAL A 27 16.52 -16.83 -11.01
C VAL A 27 16.12 -18.22 -11.48
N SER A 28 14.86 -18.36 -11.90
CA SER A 28 14.36 -19.57 -12.56
C SER A 28 14.08 -19.27 -14.03
N ARG A 29 14.66 -20.06 -14.93
CA ARG A 29 14.46 -19.98 -16.38
C ARG A 29 14.25 -21.38 -16.93
N GLY A 30 13.00 -21.73 -17.25
CA GLY A 30 12.66 -23.10 -17.63
C GLY A 30 13.09 -24.09 -16.54
N ARG A 31 13.98 -25.03 -16.88
CA ARG A 31 14.54 -26.02 -15.94
C ARG A 31 15.79 -25.55 -15.18
N ALA A 32 16.35 -24.39 -15.52
CA ALA A 32 17.55 -23.85 -14.89
C ALA A 32 17.21 -22.98 -13.67
N VAL A 33 18.01 -23.14 -12.61
CA VAL A 33 17.94 -22.32 -11.40
C VAL A 33 19.34 -21.78 -11.08
N SER A 34 19.44 -20.50 -10.74
CA SER A 34 20.68 -19.86 -10.30
C SER A 34 20.46 -18.88 -9.15
N HIS A 35 21.51 -18.63 -8.39
CA HIS A 35 21.49 -17.88 -7.14
C HIS A 35 22.41 -16.67 -7.23
N HIS A 36 21.87 -15.51 -6.90
CA HIS A 36 22.52 -14.21 -7.05
C HIS A 36 22.23 -13.33 -5.84
N ALA A 37 22.98 -12.24 -5.70
CA ALA A 37 22.57 -11.09 -4.91
C ALA A 37 21.64 -10.18 -5.75
N PHE A 38 20.70 -9.48 -5.14
CA PHE A 38 19.78 -8.62 -5.88
C PHE A 38 20.46 -7.49 -6.66
N ARG A 39 21.58 -6.98 -6.14
CA ARG A 39 22.46 -6.03 -6.84
C ARG A 39 23.02 -6.55 -8.17
N GLU A 40 22.98 -7.86 -8.41
CA GLU A 40 23.42 -8.52 -9.65
C GLU A 40 22.30 -8.65 -10.69
N LEU A 41 21.06 -8.21 -10.37
CA LEU A 41 19.95 -8.13 -11.32
C LEU A 41 20.33 -7.49 -12.68
N PRO A 42 21.20 -6.46 -12.78
CA PRO A 42 21.62 -5.90 -14.06
C PRO A 42 22.39 -6.89 -14.97
N GLY A 43 22.87 -8.02 -14.44
CA GLY A 43 23.46 -9.11 -15.22
C GLY A 43 22.44 -10.10 -15.80
N GLU A 44 21.22 -10.14 -15.24
CA GLU A 44 20.13 -11.05 -15.67
C GLU A 44 19.17 -10.40 -16.69
N LEU A 45 19.36 -9.11 -16.93
CA LEU A 45 18.58 -8.29 -17.85
C LEU A 45 19.40 -7.91 -19.09
N ARG A 46 18.71 -7.74 -20.21
CA ARG A 46 19.28 -7.36 -21.50
C ARG A 46 18.90 -5.91 -21.82
N ALA A 47 19.71 -5.24 -22.62
CA ALA A 47 19.33 -3.94 -23.18
C ALA A 47 18.02 -4.09 -23.97
N GLY A 48 17.09 -3.15 -23.79
CA GLY A 48 15.75 -3.19 -24.38
C GLY A 48 14.70 -3.92 -23.53
N ASP A 49 15.08 -4.68 -22.49
CA ASP A 49 14.10 -5.17 -21.51
C ASP A 49 13.38 -3.99 -20.87
N VAL A 50 12.08 -4.16 -20.61
CA VAL A 50 11.27 -3.17 -19.90
C VAL A 50 10.77 -3.74 -18.58
N LEU A 51 11.11 -3.06 -17.48
CA LEU A 51 10.58 -3.32 -16.16
C LEU A 51 9.29 -2.53 -15.96
N VAL A 52 8.17 -3.23 -15.84
CA VAL A 52 6.86 -2.63 -15.56
C VAL A 52 6.69 -2.54 -14.05
N VAL A 53 6.67 -1.33 -13.51
CA VAL A 53 6.71 -1.06 -12.07
C VAL A 53 5.42 -0.44 -11.56
N ASN A 54 4.94 -0.92 -10.41
CA ASN A 54 3.81 -0.31 -9.72
C ASN A 54 4.29 0.89 -8.86
N THR A 55 3.72 2.06 -9.14
CA THR A 55 4.08 3.35 -8.53
C THR A 55 3.18 3.74 -7.36
N SER A 56 2.21 2.90 -6.98
CA SER A 56 1.36 3.17 -5.83
C SER A 56 2.17 3.37 -4.55
N MET A 57 1.95 4.49 -3.86
CA MET A 57 2.44 4.69 -2.49
C MET A 57 1.72 3.76 -1.51
N THR A 58 2.44 3.22 -0.53
CA THR A 58 1.80 2.56 0.59
C THR A 58 1.20 3.61 1.53
N LEU A 59 -0.04 3.41 1.95
CA LEU A 59 -0.72 4.27 2.90
C LEU A 59 -0.43 3.80 4.34
N PRO A 60 -0.36 4.71 5.31
CA PRO A 60 -0.44 4.37 6.73
C PRO A 60 -1.89 3.98 7.08
N ALA A 61 -2.35 2.86 6.52
CA ALA A 61 -3.73 2.46 6.43
C ALA A 61 -4.37 1.94 7.73
N ALA A 62 -3.61 1.72 8.79
CA ALA A 62 -4.13 1.25 10.08
C ALA A 62 -4.32 2.41 11.07
N VAL A 63 -5.57 2.69 11.46
CA VAL A 63 -5.93 3.75 12.42
C VAL A 63 -6.61 3.13 13.64
N ASN A 64 -6.16 3.49 14.84
CA ASN A 64 -6.82 3.05 16.07
C ASN A 64 -8.15 3.80 16.27
N GLY A 65 -9.19 3.09 16.69
CA GLY A 65 -10.52 3.66 16.91
C GLY A 65 -11.26 3.01 18.08
N ARG A 66 -12.52 3.42 18.28
CA ARG A 66 -13.41 2.81 19.29
C ARG A 66 -14.83 2.61 18.80
N VAL A 67 -15.43 1.46 19.12
CA VAL A 67 -16.85 1.15 18.88
C VAL A 67 -17.49 0.81 20.22
N GLY A 68 -18.53 1.54 20.63
CA GLY A 68 -19.21 1.28 21.91
C GLY A 68 -18.28 1.31 23.15
N GLY A 69 -17.16 2.05 23.08
CA GLY A 69 -16.13 2.09 24.13
C GLY A 69 -15.00 1.05 23.96
N GLU A 70 -15.24 -0.03 23.24
CA GLU A 70 -14.23 -1.05 22.92
C GLU A 70 -13.18 -0.52 21.95
N ARG A 71 -11.93 -0.95 22.10
CA ARG A 71 -10.85 -0.59 21.17
C ARG A 71 -10.95 -1.44 19.90
N VAL A 72 -10.79 -0.79 18.75
CA VAL A 72 -10.68 -1.43 17.43
C VAL A 72 -9.52 -0.82 16.66
N VAL A 73 -9.06 -1.52 15.61
CA VAL A 73 -8.18 -0.95 14.58
C VAL A 73 -8.94 -0.99 13.27
N VAL A 74 -8.99 0.14 12.57
CA VAL A 74 -9.55 0.25 11.22
C VAL A 74 -8.42 0.12 10.23
N HIS A 75 -8.44 -0.91 9.40
CA HIS A 75 -7.60 -0.97 8.21
C HIS A 75 -8.37 -0.36 7.03
N PHE A 76 -7.87 0.77 6.52
CA PHE A 76 -8.38 1.38 5.29
C PHE A 76 -7.85 0.62 4.09
N SER A 77 -8.76 0.18 3.23
CA SER A 77 -8.44 -0.76 2.16
C SER A 77 -8.36 -0.04 0.82
N THR A 78 -9.52 0.30 0.25
CA THR A 78 -9.62 0.87 -1.09
C THR A 78 -10.66 1.97 -1.08
N ARG A 79 -10.35 3.11 -1.70
CA ARG A 79 -11.29 4.22 -1.86
C ARG A 79 -12.20 3.97 -3.07
N GLY A 80 -13.51 3.90 -2.84
CA GLY A 80 -14.54 3.83 -3.86
C GLY A 80 -14.70 5.14 -4.64
N ALA A 81 -15.28 5.06 -5.83
CA ALA A 81 -15.53 6.23 -6.69
C ALA A 81 -16.57 7.21 -6.08
N ASP A 82 -17.45 6.71 -5.22
CA ASP A 82 -18.47 7.46 -4.47
C ASP A 82 -17.93 8.12 -3.18
N GLY A 83 -16.62 8.07 -2.97
CA GLY A 83 -15.95 8.63 -1.80
C GLY A 83 -15.99 7.75 -0.54
N ARG A 84 -16.68 6.61 -0.58
CA ARG A 84 -16.61 5.61 0.50
C ARG A 84 -15.25 4.92 0.51
N TRP A 85 -14.92 4.31 1.64
CA TRP A 85 -13.75 3.48 1.81
C TRP A 85 -14.18 2.06 2.14
N ALA A 86 -13.62 1.09 1.44
CA ALA A 86 -13.60 -0.28 1.91
C ALA A 86 -12.69 -0.31 3.12
N VAL A 87 -13.17 -0.85 4.22
CA VAL A 87 -12.43 -0.96 5.48
C VAL A 87 -12.61 -2.33 6.11
N GLU A 88 -11.63 -2.72 6.90
CA GLU A 88 -11.72 -3.85 7.82
C GLU A 88 -11.65 -3.35 9.26
N LEU A 89 -12.55 -3.82 10.11
CA LEU A 89 -12.41 -3.67 11.55
C LEU A 89 -11.65 -4.88 12.11
N ARG A 90 -10.61 -4.61 12.90
CA ARG A 90 -9.82 -5.64 13.59
C ARG A 90 -9.87 -5.47 15.09
N ALA A 91 -9.69 -6.58 15.80
CA ALA A 91 -9.41 -6.56 17.22
C ALA A 91 -7.93 -6.16 17.45
N PRO A 92 -7.62 -5.22 18.35
CA PRO A 92 -6.25 -4.92 18.70
C PRO A 92 -5.65 -6.12 19.46
N GLY A 93 -4.54 -6.66 18.98
CA GLY A 93 -3.80 -7.74 19.63
C GLY A 93 -2.55 -7.25 20.36
N ALA A 94 -1.80 -8.21 20.90
CA ALA A 94 -0.53 -7.94 21.57
C ALA A 94 0.52 -7.40 20.58
N ALA A 95 1.40 -6.53 21.10
CA ALA A 95 2.55 -5.97 20.39
C ALA A 95 2.25 -5.19 19.09
N GLY A 96 0.99 -4.96 18.68
CA GLY A 96 0.62 -4.24 17.46
C GLY A 96 0.05 -5.12 16.34
N VAL A 97 0.08 -6.45 16.49
CA VAL A 97 -0.64 -7.38 15.60
C VAL A 97 -2.14 -7.20 15.81
N THR A 98 -2.93 -7.26 14.75
CA THR A 98 -4.39 -7.17 14.84
C THR A 98 -5.02 -8.50 14.49
N GLY A 99 -6.06 -8.89 15.21
CA GLY A 99 -6.79 -10.14 15.03
C GLY A 99 -8.11 -9.94 14.28
N PRO A 100 -8.67 -11.00 13.67
CA PRO A 100 -9.97 -10.95 13.01
C PRO A 100 -11.04 -10.44 13.96
N ARG A 101 -11.92 -9.60 13.44
CA ARG A 101 -13.14 -9.18 14.12
C ARG A 101 -14.27 -9.24 13.10
N PRO A 102 -15.42 -9.86 13.43
CA PRO A 102 -16.60 -9.72 12.59
C PRO A 102 -16.88 -8.24 12.39
N GLY A 103 -17.16 -7.82 11.15
CA GLY A 103 -17.48 -6.42 10.89
C GLY A 103 -18.60 -5.91 11.80
N GLY A 104 -18.57 -4.62 12.11
CA GLY A 104 -19.66 -4.01 12.87
C GLY A 104 -20.97 -4.15 12.08
N PRO A 105 -22.13 -4.26 12.76
CA PRO A 105 -23.40 -4.21 12.03
C PRO A 105 -23.49 -2.92 11.23
N ALA A 106 -24.25 -2.94 10.12
CA ALA A 106 -24.60 -1.73 9.39
C ALA A 106 -25.08 -0.63 10.35
N GLY A 107 -24.55 0.58 10.19
CA GLY A 107 -24.77 1.72 11.09
C GLY A 107 -23.80 1.80 12.27
N ALA A 108 -22.89 0.84 12.46
CA ALA A 108 -21.88 0.94 13.51
C ALA A 108 -20.99 2.18 13.32
N VAL A 109 -20.82 2.96 14.39
CA VAL A 109 -19.99 4.17 14.39
C VAL A 109 -18.68 3.91 15.12
N VAL A 110 -17.58 4.00 14.37
CA VAL A 110 -16.22 3.97 14.90
C VAL A 110 -15.78 5.41 15.19
N ARG A 111 -15.51 5.72 16.47
CA ARG A 111 -14.86 6.99 16.83
C ARG A 111 -13.38 6.91 16.46
N LEU A 112 -12.93 7.86 15.65
CA LEU A 112 -11.56 7.97 15.18
C LEU A 112 -10.85 9.16 15.86
N PRO A 113 -9.50 9.21 15.84
CA PRO A 113 -8.74 10.36 16.31
C PRO A 113 -9.11 11.65 15.57
N GLY A 114 -8.84 12.81 16.20
CA GLY A 114 -9.19 14.11 15.64
C GLY A 114 -10.69 14.41 15.62
N GLY A 115 -11.49 13.73 16.46
CA GLY A 115 -12.94 13.97 16.56
C GLY A 115 -13.76 13.48 15.37
N ARG A 116 -13.15 12.70 14.46
CA ARG A 116 -13.79 12.10 13.29
C ARG A 116 -14.60 10.86 13.69
N ALA A 117 -15.60 10.53 12.90
CA ALA A 117 -16.34 9.27 13.02
C ALA A 117 -16.33 8.54 11.69
N LEU A 118 -16.25 7.21 11.72
CA LEU A 118 -16.44 6.37 10.55
C LEU A 118 -17.72 5.56 10.74
N VAL A 119 -18.62 5.67 9.78
CA VAL A 119 -19.90 4.96 9.76
C VAL A 119 -19.75 3.77 8.84
N VAL A 120 -19.91 2.57 9.39
CA VAL A 120 -19.95 1.31 8.64
C VAL A 120 -21.34 1.21 8.00
N GLU A 121 -21.40 1.07 6.68
CA GLU A 121 -22.68 1.12 5.95
C GLU A 121 -23.14 -0.27 5.55
N GLU A 122 -22.38 -0.96 4.69
CA GLU A 122 -22.77 -2.26 4.13
C GLU A 122 -21.54 -3.14 3.83
N PRO A 123 -21.69 -4.47 3.76
CA PRO A 123 -20.59 -5.35 3.34
C PRO A 123 -20.11 -5.00 1.93
N LEU A 124 -18.80 -5.05 1.70
CA LEU A 124 -18.19 -4.80 0.37
C LEU A 124 -18.70 -5.77 -0.70
N GLY A 125 -19.02 -7.00 -0.28
CA GLY A 125 -19.57 -8.05 -1.12
C GLY A 125 -19.08 -9.45 -0.71
N PRO A 126 -19.66 -10.52 -1.30
CA PRO A 126 -19.37 -11.90 -0.92
C PRO A 126 -17.91 -12.31 -1.15
N ALA A 127 -17.22 -11.69 -2.12
CA ALA A 127 -15.81 -11.96 -2.40
C ALA A 127 -14.84 -11.58 -1.26
N SER A 128 -15.29 -10.80 -0.28
CA SER A 128 -14.47 -10.28 0.83
C SER A 128 -14.69 -10.98 2.18
N GLY A 129 -15.31 -12.17 2.16
CA GLY A 129 -15.45 -13.04 3.33
C GLY A 129 -16.26 -12.45 4.50
N ALA A 130 -17.17 -11.50 4.24
CA ALA A 130 -17.93 -10.72 5.24
C ALA A 130 -17.08 -9.83 6.18
N ARG A 131 -15.78 -9.71 5.91
CA ARG A 131 -14.80 -8.97 6.71
C ARG A 131 -14.65 -7.52 6.29
N LEU A 132 -14.74 -7.22 4.99
CA LEU A 132 -14.65 -5.86 4.45
C LEU A 132 -16.02 -5.22 4.31
N TRP A 133 -16.07 -3.94 4.65
CA TRP A 133 -17.28 -3.12 4.65
C TRP A 133 -17.03 -1.79 3.96
N TRP A 134 -18.03 -1.32 3.22
CA TRP A 134 -18.08 0.08 2.81
C TRP A 134 -18.37 0.95 4.02
N ALA A 135 -17.60 2.02 4.14
CA ALA A 135 -17.74 2.99 5.22
C ALA A 135 -17.49 4.41 4.73
N ARG A 136 -18.11 5.39 5.39
CA ARG A 136 -17.87 6.81 5.17
C ARG A 136 -17.28 7.44 6.42
N VAL A 137 -16.24 8.24 6.26
CA VAL A 137 -15.72 9.08 7.35
C VAL A 137 -16.56 10.36 7.37
N ALA A 138 -17.32 10.54 8.44
CA ALA A 138 -18.10 11.73 8.69
C ALA A 138 -17.20 12.91 9.07
N GLU A 139 -17.68 14.11 8.74
CA GLU A 139 -17.10 15.36 9.21
C GLU A 139 -17.13 15.45 10.74
N PRO A 140 -16.28 16.29 11.35
CA PRO A 140 -16.12 16.32 12.80
C PRO A 140 -17.48 16.61 13.42
N MET A 141 -17.91 15.83 14.41
CA MET A 141 -19.13 16.19 15.11
C MET A 141 -18.94 17.58 15.74
N PRO A 142 -19.87 18.52 15.56
CA PRO A 142 -19.78 19.81 16.24
C PRO A 142 -19.66 19.54 17.74
N ARG A 143 -18.68 20.20 18.40
CA ARG A 143 -18.54 20.12 19.86
C ARG A 143 -19.91 20.49 20.46
N PRO A 144 -20.45 19.70 21.42
CA PRO A 144 -21.64 20.15 22.14
C PRO A 144 -21.28 21.50 22.77
N VAL A 145 -22.00 22.54 22.36
CA VAL A 145 -21.86 23.87 22.96
C VAL A 145 -22.12 23.67 24.46
N PRO A 146 -21.19 24.04 25.35
CA PRO A 146 -21.46 23.97 26.78
C PRO A 146 -22.75 24.75 27.02
N ARG A 147 -23.78 24.08 27.57
CA ARG A 147 -25.02 24.77 27.98
C ARG A 147 -24.57 25.91 28.88
N SER A 148 -24.78 27.14 28.42
CA SER A 148 -24.57 28.33 29.24
C SER A 148 -25.27 28.10 30.56
N ALA A 149 -24.52 28.15 31.67
CA ALA A 149 -25.12 28.19 32.99
C ALA A 149 -26.17 29.33 32.99
N PRO A 150 -27.35 29.12 33.61
CA PRO A 150 -28.32 30.20 33.73
C PRO A 150 -27.64 31.41 34.37
N ARG A 151 -27.78 32.58 33.74
CA ARG A 151 -27.30 33.84 34.30
C ARG A 151 -27.89 33.99 35.71
N PRO A 152 -27.11 34.37 36.74
CA PRO A 152 -27.68 34.70 38.02
C PRO A 152 -28.68 35.84 37.84
N GLU A 153 -29.87 35.69 38.43
CA GLU A 153 -30.91 36.71 38.47
C GLU A 153 -30.36 38.01 39.05
N SER A 154 -30.73 39.12 38.42
CA SER A 154 -30.41 40.47 38.86
C SER A 154 -30.93 40.71 40.28
N VAL A 155 -30.01 40.97 41.21
CA VAL A 155 -30.34 41.54 42.53
C VAL A 155 -30.76 43.00 42.30
N PRO A 156 -31.88 43.47 42.87
CA PRO A 156 -32.30 44.87 42.70
C PRO A 156 -31.33 45.82 43.41
N GLU A 157 -30.97 46.90 42.71
CA GLU A 157 -30.12 48.00 43.18
C GLU A 157 -30.68 48.62 44.46
N ARG A 158 -29.79 48.83 45.45
CA ARG A 158 -30.06 49.70 46.58
C ARG A 158 -29.68 51.13 46.20
N ASP A 159 -30.63 52.02 46.41
CA ASP A 159 -30.57 53.48 46.24
C ASP A 159 -29.55 54.13 47.20
N PRO A 160 -28.47 54.77 46.70
CA PRO A 160 -27.55 55.51 47.53
C PRO A 160 -27.69 57.02 47.28
N MET A 161 -28.75 57.62 47.83
CA MET A 161 -28.76 59.05 48.15
C MET A 161 -28.39 59.22 49.62
N GLN A 162 -27.10 59.07 49.91
CA GLN A 162 -26.42 59.65 51.07
C GLN A 162 -24.93 59.71 50.76
N GLU A 163 -24.33 60.84 51.12
CA GLU A 163 -22.89 61.17 51.03
C GLU A 163 -22.43 61.83 49.73
N ALA A 164 -23.00 63.01 49.47
CA ALA A 164 -22.26 64.12 48.87
C ALA A 164 -21.81 65.04 50.03
N GLU A 165 -20.49 65.19 50.22
CA GLU A 165 -19.81 66.42 50.62
C GLU A 165 -18.33 66.12 50.92
N ALA A 166 -17.46 66.39 49.94
CA ALA A 166 -16.13 67.00 50.11
C ALA A 166 -15.32 66.84 48.81
N GLU A 167 -15.65 67.64 47.80
CA GLU A 167 -14.72 67.97 46.73
C GLU A 167 -14.01 69.28 47.13
N ALA A 168 -12.68 69.31 47.17
CA ALA A 168 -11.89 70.32 46.45
C ALA A 168 -10.37 70.31 46.77
N ALA A 169 -9.62 70.44 45.66
CA ALA A 169 -8.33 71.09 45.47
C ALA A 169 -7.03 70.25 45.64
N SER A 170 -6.46 69.78 44.53
CA SER A 170 -5.47 70.56 43.76
C SER A 170 -5.01 69.85 42.48
N VAL A 171 -4.68 70.65 41.46
CA VAL A 171 -4.26 70.26 40.10
C VAL A 171 -2.74 70.33 39.98
N ARG A 172 -2.08 69.31 39.38
CA ARG A 172 -1.07 69.44 38.28
C ARG A 172 -0.51 68.09 37.79
N GLU A 173 -0.22 68.07 36.49
CA GLU A 173 0.06 66.94 35.56
C GLU A 173 1.51 66.33 35.62
N PRO A 174 2.00 65.53 34.63
CA PRO A 174 1.94 64.07 34.59
C PRO A 174 3.34 63.39 34.60
N ALA A 175 3.40 62.09 34.89
CA ALA A 175 4.64 61.30 34.87
C ALA A 175 4.69 60.31 33.67
N PRO A 176 5.88 59.99 33.13
CA PRO A 176 6.02 59.15 31.93
C PRO A 176 6.06 57.64 32.22
N GLU A 177 5.78 56.87 31.15
CA GLU A 177 5.59 55.42 31.07
C GLU A 177 6.76 54.56 31.62
N SER A 178 6.38 53.53 32.38
CA SER A 178 7.25 52.44 32.82
C SER A 178 7.19 51.25 31.84
N ALA A 179 8.32 50.89 31.23
CA ALA A 179 8.49 49.59 30.57
C ALA A 179 8.78 48.52 31.63
N ARG A 180 7.88 47.54 31.76
CA ARG A 180 7.99 46.38 32.66
C ARG A 180 8.71 45.22 31.97
N SER A 181 9.56 44.58 32.77
CA SER A 181 10.38 43.40 32.48
C SER A 181 9.64 42.21 31.88
N ALA A 182 10.38 41.51 31.01
CA ALA A 182 10.02 40.30 30.31
C ALA A 182 9.72 39.10 31.23
N GLN A 183 8.58 38.45 30.97
CA GLN A 183 8.26 37.08 31.40
C GLN A 183 8.39 36.16 30.19
N GLY A 184 8.89 34.94 30.41
CA GLY A 184 9.28 33.96 29.39
C GLY A 184 8.14 33.44 28.51
N PRO A 185 8.46 32.62 27.49
CA PRO A 185 7.51 32.25 26.45
C PRO A 185 6.42 31.35 27.01
N VAL A 186 5.18 31.85 26.95
CA VAL A 186 3.95 31.11 27.19
C VAL A 186 3.80 30.05 26.10
N ALA A 187 3.48 28.82 26.50
CA ALA A 187 3.20 27.69 25.62
C ALA A 187 2.15 28.09 24.56
N GLY A 188 2.61 28.20 23.31
CA GLY A 188 1.74 28.43 22.16
C GLY A 188 0.80 27.24 22.02
N SER A 189 -0.50 27.51 22.06
CA SER A 189 -1.55 26.58 21.66
C SER A 189 -1.25 26.04 20.27
N VAL A 190 -0.98 24.74 20.18
CA VAL A 190 -0.98 24.02 18.90
C VAL A 190 -2.37 24.20 18.30
N PRO A 191 -2.55 24.74 17.08
CA PRO A 191 -3.88 24.90 16.52
C PRO A 191 -4.55 23.52 16.36
N ASP A 192 -5.81 23.43 16.83
CA ASP A 192 -6.74 22.31 16.65
C ASP A 192 -7.02 22.12 15.14
N PHE A 193 -6.05 21.60 14.39
CA PHE A 193 -6.23 21.26 12.98
C PHE A 193 -6.97 19.92 12.90
N VAL A 194 -8.24 19.97 12.51
CA VAL A 194 -9.04 18.78 12.26
C VAL A 194 -8.76 18.33 10.82
N PRO A 195 -8.20 17.12 10.58
CA PRO A 195 -7.73 16.74 9.24
C PRO A 195 -8.89 16.73 8.24
N ASP A 196 -8.90 17.57 7.20
CA ASP A 196 -10.07 17.82 6.34
C ASP A 196 -10.44 16.62 5.45
N SER A 197 -9.54 15.65 5.29
CA SER A 197 -9.74 14.49 4.41
C SER A 197 -9.24 13.17 5.00
N VAL A 198 -9.75 12.03 4.53
CA VAL A 198 -9.28 10.69 4.94
C VAL A 198 -7.77 10.51 4.72
N PRO A 199 -7.18 10.88 3.56
CA PRO A 199 -5.72 10.80 3.39
C PRO A 199 -4.92 11.56 4.46
N GLU A 200 -5.44 12.68 4.96
CA GLU A 200 -4.78 13.43 6.01
C GLU A 200 -4.92 12.79 7.39
N LEU A 201 -6.11 12.25 7.71
CA LEU A 201 -6.31 11.40 8.88
C LEU A 201 -5.31 10.24 8.89
N LEU A 202 -5.14 9.55 7.76
CA LEU A 202 -4.17 8.46 7.61
C LEU A 202 -2.75 8.95 7.85
N ARG A 203 -2.32 10.05 7.21
CA ARG A 203 -0.97 10.61 7.40
C ARG A 203 -0.67 10.98 8.86
N ARG A 204 -1.66 11.52 9.57
CA ARG A 204 -1.47 12.04 10.93
C ARG A 204 -1.59 10.99 12.03
N TYR A 205 -2.53 10.05 11.88
CA TYR A 205 -2.88 9.10 12.94
C TYR A 205 -2.74 7.64 12.55
N GLY A 206 -2.45 7.38 11.27
CA GLY A 206 -2.28 6.04 10.74
C GLY A 206 -0.87 5.50 10.94
N ARG A 207 -0.76 4.19 10.76
CA ARG A 207 0.50 3.46 10.60
C ARG A 207 0.35 2.42 9.48
N PRO A 208 1.43 1.89 8.91
CA PRO A 208 1.34 0.77 7.98
C PRO A 208 0.61 -0.41 8.61
N ILE A 209 -0.09 -1.20 7.80
CA ILE A 209 -0.66 -2.46 8.27
C ILE A 209 0.52 -3.39 8.58
N ARG A 210 0.55 -3.92 9.80
CA ARG A 210 1.61 -4.82 10.25
C ARG A 210 1.36 -6.22 9.71
N TYR A 211 2.40 -6.80 9.10
CA TYR A 211 2.40 -8.23 8.76
C TYR A 211 2.55 -9.10 10.01
N GLY A 212 1.72 -10.13 10.15
CA GLY A 212 1.69 -10.98 11.34
C GLY A 212 3.02 -11.67 11.67
N TYR A 213 3.86 -11.95 10.68
CA TYR A 213 5.16 -12.59 10.85
C TYR A 213 6.28 -11.63 11.32
N THR A 214 6.05 -10.32 11.32
CA THR A 214 7.07 -9.34 11.71
C THR A 214 7.17 -9.23 13.23
N GLU A 215 8.37 -8.94 13.74
CA GLU A 215 8.62 -8.83 15.19
C GLU A 215 7.95 -7.60 15.83
N ARG A 216 7.90 -6.49 15.09
CA ARG A 216 7.39 -5.20 15.55
C ARG A 216 6.90 -4.35 14.37
N ASP A 217 6.16 -3.28 14.68
CA ASP A 217 5.80 -2.26 13.70
C ASP A 217 7.06 -1.69 13.02
N GLN A 218 6.97 -1.49 11.71
CA GLN A 218 8.04 -0.90 10.90
C GLN A 218 7.63 0.51 10.47
N PRO A 219 8.58 1.45 10.32
CA PRO A 219 8.26 2.80 9.86
C PRO A 219 7.68 2.76 8.44
N LEU A 220 6.85 3.74 8.08
CA LEU A 220 6.26 3.81 6.74
C LEU A 220 7.30 3.75 5.62
N SER A 221 8.49 4.33 5.83
CA SER A 221 9.61 4.28 4.88
C SER A 221 10.07 2.85 4.54
N ALA A 222 9.87 1.88 5.44
CA ALA A 222 10.17 0.48 5.17
C ALA A 222 9.20 -0.15 4.16
N TYR A 223 8.00 0.42 3.99
CA TYR A 223 6.98 -0.03 3.05
C TYR A 223 7.00 0.74 1.73
N GLN A 224 7.77 1.83 1.62
CA GLN A 224 7.85 2.61 0.39
C GLN A 224 8.95 2.10 -0.54
N THR A 225 8.58 1.90 -1.80
CA THR A 225 9.52 1.60 -2.89
C THR A 225 10.11 2.89 -3.46
N VAL A 226 11.21 2.79 -4.20
CA VAL A 226 11.82 3.96 -4.88
C VAL A 226 10.94 4.51 -6.02
N PHE A 227 9.94 3.74 -6.46
CA PHE A 227 9.01 4.11 -7.53
C PHE A 227 7.71 4.75 -7.02
N ALA A 228 7.53 4.83 -5.70
CA ALA A 228 6.31 5.33 -5.09
C ALA A 228 6.08 6.81 -5.48
N ALA A 229 4.93 7.09 -6.11
CA ALA A 229 4.56 8.40 -6.63
C ALA A 229 3.23 8.88 -6.01
N PRO A 230 3.13 10.16 -5.59
CA PRO A 230 1.88 10.70 -5.04
C PRO A 230 0.72 10.63 -6.05
N SER A 231 -0.46 10.21 -5.57
CA SER A 231 -1.70 10.30 -6.34
C SER A 231 -2.40 11.65 -6.06
N PRO A 232 -2.98 12.35 -7.07
CA PRO A 232 -3.61 13.65 -6.89
C PRO A 232 -4.72 13.69 -5.84
N ASP A 233 -5.46 12.59 -5.66
CA ASP A 233 -6.56 12.48 -4.69
C ASP A 233 -6.13 11.86 -3.34
N GLY A 234 -4.82 11.69 -3.15
CA GLY A 234 -4.23 11.06 -1.96
C GLY A 234 -4.50 9.56 -1.84
N SER A 235 -4.96 8.90 -2.91
CA SER A 235 -5.06 7.44 -2.96
C SER A 235 -3.68 6.77 -3.02
N GLY A 236 -3.68 5.49 -2.66
CA GLY A 236 -2.51 4.64 -2.59
C GLY A 236 -2.93 3.24 -2.19
N SER A 237 -1.97 2.36 -1.99
CA SER A 237 -2.22 0.98 -1.58
C SER A 237 -2.18 0.83 -0.07
N ALA A 238 -3.08 0.04 0.51
CA ALA A 238 -2.93 -0.45 1.88
C ALA A 238 -1.75 -1.42 1.99
N GLU A 239 -1.55 -2.24 0.95
CA GLU A 239 -0.46 -3.21 0.84
C GLU A 239 0.67 -2.70 -0.04
N MET A 240 1.93 -2.97 0.32
CA MET A 240 3.05 -2.48 -0.50
C MET A 240 3.26 -3.29 -1.78
N PRO A 241 3.74 -2.69 -2.89
CA PRO A 241 4.26 -3.43 -4.04
C PRO A 241 5.65 -4.02 -3.72
N SER A 242 5.68 -5.05 -2.88
CA SER A 242 6.88 -5.54 -2.17
C SER A 242 8.02 -6.02 -3.07
N ALA A 243 7.71 -6.57 -4.25
CA ALA A 243 8.72 -7.00 -5.22
C ALA A 243 9.65 -5.86 -5.68
N ALA A 244 9.17 -4.61 -5.67
CA ALA A 244 9.94 -3.44 -6.04
C ALA A 244 10.71 -2.83 -4.86
N ARG A 245 10.54 -3.35 -3.64
CA ARG A 245 11.16 -2.81 -2.43
C ARG A 245 12.68 -2.81 -2.47
N PRO A 246 13.36 -3.86 -2.97
CA PRO A 246 14.83 -3.90 -2.95
C PRO A 246 15.49 -2.93 -3.93
N PHE A 247 14.75 -2.31 -4.86
CA PHE A 247 15.33 -1.32 -5.77
C PHE A 247 15.81 -0.08 -5.00
N THR A 248 17.06 0.32 -5.29
CA THR A 248 17.66 1.59 -4.87
C THR A 248 17.79 2.53 -6.05
N ALA A 249 17.92 3.83 -5.80
CA ALA A 249 18.16 4.81 -6.86
C ALA A 249 19.44 4.50 -7.66
N ALA A 250 20.48 4.01 -6.98
CA ALA A 250 21.73 3.59 -7.62
C ALA A 250 21.53 2.38 -8.55
N LEU A 251 20.78 1.36 -8.10
CA LEU A 251 20.47 0.20 -8.94
C LEU A 251 19.60 0.58 -10.15
N VAL A 252 18.60 1.45 -9.97
CA VAL A 252 17.78 1.96 -11.07
C VAL A 252 18.64 2.71 -12.09
N ALA A 253 19.55 3.58 -11.65
CA ALA A 253 20.47 4.28 -12.54
C ALA A 253 21.38 3.33 -13.32
N GLU A 254 21.90 2.27 -12.68
CA GLU A 254 22.72 1.25 -13.33
C GLU A 254 21.93 0.47 -14.39
N LEU A 255 20.68 0.10 -14.10
CA LEU A 255 19.80 -0.56 -15.05
C LEU A 255 19.52 0.31 -16.28
N VAL A 256 19.19 1.59 -16.06
CA VAL A 256 19.00 2.55 -17.16
C VAL A 256 20.27 2.70 -17.99
N ARG A 257 21.44 2.79 -17.35
CA ARG A 257 22.75 2.88 -18.04
C ARG A 257 23.04 1.66 -18.92
N ARG A 258 22.52 0.48 -18.56
CA ARG A 258 22.60 -0.75 -19.37
C ARG A 258 21.52 -0.86 -20.45
N GLY A 259 20.67 0.15 -20.61
CA GLY A 259 19.60 0.16 -21.61
C GLY A 259 18.35 -0.60 -21.18
N VAL A 260 18.17 -0.88 -19.88
CA VAL A 260 16.90 -1.37 -19.35
C VAL A 260 15.92 -0.21 -19.19
N LEU A 261 14.71 -0.41 -19.67
CA LEU A 261 13.64 0.58 -19.70
C LEU A 261 12.72 0.40 -18.49
N PHE A 262 12.04 1.48 -18.07
CA PHE A 262 11.05 1.43 -17.00
C PHE A 262 9.71 1.96 -17.49
N ALA A 263 8.63 1.21 -17.21
CA ALA A 263 7.28 1.57 -17.60
C ALA A 263 6.38 1.64 -16.35
N PRO A 264 6.07 2.85 -15.84
CA PRO A 264 5.29 3.01 -14.62
C PRO A 264 3.79 2.75 -14.85
N LEU A 265 3.16 2.06 -13.92
CA LEU A 265 1.70 1.97 -13.81
C LEU A 265 1.27 2.15 -12.36
N SER A 266 -0.02 2.21 -12.08
CA SER A 266 -0.53 2.13 -10.72
C SER A 266 -1.56 1.02 -10.57
N LEU A 267 -1.47 0.30 -9.44
CA LEU A 267 -2.54 -0.55 -8.90
C LEU A 267 -2.58 -0.31 -7.39
N HIS A 268 -3.65 0.30 -6.91
CA HIS A 268 -3.88 0.60 -5.50
C HIS A 268 -4.47 -0.62 -4.82
N THR A 269 -3.60 -1.47 -4.29
CA THR A 269 -3.99 -2.71 -3.62
C THR A 269 -4.50 -2.43 -2.23
N GLY A 270 -5.67 -2.99 -1.89
CA GLY A 270 -6.17 -2.87 -0.53
C GLY A 270 -5.76 -4.06 0.33
N VAL A 271 -6.44 -4.25 1.46
CA VAL A 271 -6.14 -5.29 2.45
C VAL A 271 -6.46 -6.68 1.90
N ALA A 272 -5.43 -7.49 1.67
CA ALA A 272 -5.59 -8.90 1.37
C ALA A 272 -5.68 -9.71 2.67
N SER A 273 -6.61 -10.67 2.75
CA SER A 273 -6.66 -11.61 3.86
C SER A 273 -5.65 -12.74 3.60
N ALA A 274 -4.48 -12.68 4.23
CA ALA A 274 -3.52 -13.79 4.25
C ALA A 274 -4.11 -15.06 4.88
N GLU A 275 -5.14 -14.91 5.72
CA GLU A 275 -5.78 -16.00 6.47
C GLU A 275 -6.84 -16.74 5.63
N ALA A 276 -7.52 -16.05 4.70
CA ALA A 276 -8.70 -16.57 4.02
C ALA A 276 -8.51 -16.92 2.54
N HIS A 277 -7.34 -16.63 1.95
CA HIS A 277 -7.04 -16.95 0.53
C HIS A 277 -8.12 -16.44 -0.44
N GLU A 278 -8.73 -15.31 -0.11
CA GLU A 278 -9.86 -14.73 -0.85
C GLU A 278 -9.41 -14.27 -2.25
N PRO A 279 -10.29 -14.35 -3.26
CA PRO A 279 -10.02 -13.70 -4.54
C PRO A 279 -9.88 -12.19 -4.34
N PRO A 280 -9.09 -11.49 -5.18
CA PRO A 280 -9.05 -10.04 -5.13
C PRO A 280 -10.44 -9.48 -5.42
N TYR A 281 -10.92 -8.59 -4.56
CA TYR A 281 -12.03 -7.72 -4.91
C TYR A 281 -11.54 -6.61 -5.85
N PRO A 282 -12.43 -5.87 -6.51
CA PRO A 282 -12.02 -4.84 -7.46
C PRO A 282 -11.08 -3.80 -6.84
N GLU A 283 -9.94 -3.58 -7.49
CA GLU A 283 -8.92 -2.62 -7.08
C GLU A 283 -8.69 -1.58 -8.17
N ARG A 284 -8.40 -0.34 -7.77
CA ARG A 284 -8.23 0.76 -8.71
C ARG A 284 -6.86 0.70 -9.36
N PHE A 285 -6.82 0.83 -10.67
CA PHE A 285 -5.58 0.78 -11.44
C PHE A 285 -5.57 1.80 -12.57
N SER A 286 -4.37 2.13 -13.05
CA SER A 286 -4.18 2.89 -14.27
C SER A 286 -2.92 2.44 -15.01
N VAL A 287 -3.07 2.25 -16.32
CA VAL A 287 -1.98 2.07 -17.27
C VAL A 287 -1.93 3.33 -18.16
N PRO A 288 -0.92 4.20 -17.99
CA PRO A 288 -0.78 5.41 -18.79
C PRO A 288 -0.52 5.12 -20.28
N ALA A 289 -0.81 6.10 -21.15
CA ALA A 289 -0.55 5.99 -22.60
C ALA A 289 0.93 5.76 -22.92
N ALA A 290 1.84 6.41 -22.20
CA ALA A 290 3.28 6.20 -22.37
C ALA A 290 3.70 4.75 -22.05
N THR A 291 3.13 4.17 -20.99
CA THR A 291 3.39 2.78 -20.59
C THR A 291 2.83 1.80 -21.61
N ALA A 292 1.59 1.99 -22.06
CA ALA A 292 0.99 1.18 -23.11
C ALA A 292 1.82 1.25 -24.41
N TRP A 293 2.22 2.45 -24.83
CA TRP A 293 3.04 2.66 -26.01
C TRP A 293 4.39 1.94 -25.89
N LEU A 294 5.11 2.13 -24.79
CA LEU A 294 6.44 1.55 -24.57
C LEU A 294 6.40 0.03 -24.56
N VAL A 295 5.45 -0.56 -23.83
CA VAL A 295 5.28 -2.02 -23.76
C VAL A 295 4.95 -2.59 -25.15
N ASN A 296 4.05 -1.94 -25.91
CA ASN A 296 3.74 -2.39 -27.26
C ASN A 296 4.93 -2.24 -28.22
N ALA A 297 5.71 -1.16 -28.09
CA ALA A 297 6.90 -0.93 -28.91
C ALA A 297 7.98 -1.98 -28.66
N VAL A 298 8.27 -2.30 -27.39
CA VAL A 298 9.22 -3.37 -27.01
C VAL A 298 8.76 -4.71 -27.57
N ARG A 299 7.46 -5.04 -27.46
CA ARG A 299 6.91 -6.28 -28.01
C ARG A 299 6.93 -6.32 -29.54
N ALA A 300 6.67 -5.20 -30.22
CA ALA A 300 6.73 -5.13 -31.67
C ALA A 300 8.16 -5.28 -32.20
N ALA A 301 9.14 -4.70 -31.50
CA ALA A 301 10.56 -4.81 -31.85
C ALA A 301 11.11 -6.23 -31.72
N ARG A 302 10.46 -7.08 -30.92
CA ARG A 302 10.87 -8.47 -30.68
C ARG A 302 10.53 -9.43 -31.83
N GLY A 303 9.69 -9.03 -32.79
CA GLY A 303 9.36 -9.86 -33.95
C GLY A 303 8.76 -11.23 -33.61
N GLY A 304 8.75 -12.16 -34.59
CA GLY A 304 8.27 -13.53 -34.42
C GLY A 304 9.26 -14.46 -33.72
N ASP A 305 10.55 -14.11 -33.70
CA ASP A 305 11.60 -14.90 -33.06
C ASP A 305 11.91 -14.30 -31.67
N ARG A 306 11.26 -14.86 -30.64
CA ARG A 306 11.25 -14.31 -29.27
C ARG A 306 12.64 -14.27 -28.61
N ALA A 307 13.69 -14.80 -29.25
CA ALA A 307 15.06 -14.77 -28.74
C ALA A 307 15.73 -13.38 -28.93
N GLU A 308 15.35 -12.62 -29.96
CA GLU A 308 15.95 -11.33 -30.32
C GLU A 308 14.99 -10.16 -30.03
N GLY A 309 15.12 -9.54 -28.87
CA GLY A 309 14.35 -8.35 -28.50
C GLY A 309 14.14 -8.20 -26.99
N GLY A 310 13.66 -7.03 -26.59
CA GLY A 310 13.40 -6.72 -25.18
C GLY A 310 12.22 -7.51 -24.61
N ARG A 311 12.34 -7.96 -23.36
CA ARG A 311 11.29 -8.65 -22.61
C ARG A 311 10.46 -7.66 -21.79
N VAL A 312 9.17 -7.93 -21.65
CA VAL A 312 8.29 -7.22 -20.72
C VAL A 312 8.28 -7.95 -19.39
N ILE A 313 9.04 -7.43 -18.42
CA ILE A 313 9.16 -8.05 -17.09
C ILE A 313 8.35 -7.24 -16.09
N ALA A 314 7.32 -7.86 -15.52
CA ALA A 314 6.52 -7.23 -14.47
C ALA A 314 7.27 -7.29 -13.14
N VAL A 315 7.31 -6.17 -12.41
CA VAL A 315 7.86 -6.11 -11.05
C VAL A 315 6.70 -6.22 -10.06
N GLY A 316 6.42 -7.45 -9.65
CA GLY A 316 5.36 -7.82 -8.73
C GLY A 316 4.08 -8.29 -9.41
N THR A 317 3.30 -9.10 -8.69
CA THR A 317 2.02 -9.65 -9.14
C THR A 317 0.96 -8.56 -9.42
N THR A 318 1.11 -7.41 -8.76
CA THR A 318 0.27 -6.22 -8.98
C THR A 318 0.49 -5.61 -10.37
N ALA A 319 1.74 -5.53 -10.83
CA ALA A 319 2.07 -5.06 -12.17
C ALA A 319 1.55 -6.01 -13.25
N VAL A 320 1.62 -7.34 -13.00
CA VAL A 320 1.02 -8.34 -13.89
C VAL A 320 -0.48 -8.09 -14.05
N ARG A 321 -1.23 -7.98 -12.94
CA ARG A 321 -2.69 -7.77 -13.00
C ARG A 321 -3.06 -6.49 -13.74
N ALA A 322 -2.43 -5.36 -13.41
CA ALA A 322 -2.73 -4.09 -14.05
C ALA A 322 -2.45 -4.12 -15.56
N LEU A 323 -1.31 -4.69 -15.97
CA LEU A 323 -0.93 -4.76 -17.38
C LEU A 323 -1.80 -5.74 -18.17
N GLU A 324 -2.11 -6.90 -17.59
CA GLU A 324 -2.96 -7.92 -18.21
C GLU A 324 -4.44 -7.52 -18.28
N SER A 325 -4.90 -6.61 -17.40
CA SER A 325 -6.21 -5.97 -17.49
C SER A 325 -6.28 -4.92 -18.59
N ALA A 326 -5.16 -4.28 -18.91
CA ALA A 326 -5.06 -3.31 -20.01
C ALA A 326 -4.87 -3.97 -21.39
N ALA A 327 -4.62 -5.29 -21.42
CA ALA A 327 -4.36 -6.05 -22.64
C ALA A 327 -5.66 -6.57 -23.28
N GLY A 328 -5.86 -6.23 -24.56
CA GLY A 328 -6.94 -6.80 -25.36
C GLY A 328 -6.71 -8.29 -25.70
N PRO A 329 -7.71 -8.96 -26.30
CA PRO A 329 -7.54 -10.33 -26.82
C PRO A 329 -6.45 -10.45 -27.88
N ASP A 330 -6.15 -9.36 -28.59
CA ASP A 330 -5.07 -9.19 -29.55
C ASP A 330 -3.67 -9.06 -28.90
N GLY A 331 -3.61 -9.06 -27.56
CA GLY A 331 -2.37 -8.87 -26.82
C GLY A 331 -1.82 -7.44 -26.90
N VAL A 332 -2.60 -6.47 -27.38
CA VAL A 332 -2.21 -5.05 -27.42
C VAL A 332 -2.61 -4.38 -26.12
N VAL A 333 -1.66 -3.71 -25.47
CA VAL A 333 -1.90 -2.93 -24.25
C VAL A 333 -2.52 -1.58 -24.63
N ARG A 334 -3.61 -1.20 -23.97
CA ARG A 334 -4.30 0.08 -24.20
C ARG A 334 -4.26 0.94 -22.94
N PRO A 335 -4.15 2.28 -23.07
CA PRO A 335 -4.27 3.16 -21.91
C PRO A 335 -5.64 2.98 -21.27
N VAL A 336 -5.65 2.83 -19.94
CA VAL A 336 -6.88 2.62 -19.18
C VAL A 336 -6.72 3.12 -17.76
N ALA A 337 -7.81 3.63 -17.19
CA ALA A 337 -7.96 3.88 -15.77
C ALA A 337 -9.31 3.32 -15.34
N GLY A 338 -9.35 2.58 -14.24
CA GLY A 338 -10.57 1.92 -13.79
C GLY A 338 -10.32 0.94 -12.66
N TRP A 339 -11.09 -0.14 -12.69
CA TRP A 339 -11.06 -1.18 -11.66
C TRP A 339 -10.68 -2.53 -12.27
N THR A 340 -9.90 -3.31 -11.54
CA THR A 340 -9.54 -4.68 -11.92
C THR A 340 -9.80 -5.64 -10.78
N ASP A 341 -10.54 -6.70 -11.09
CA ASP A 341 -10.74 -7.91 -10.29
C ASP A 341 -10.07 -9.13 -10.96
N LEU A 342 -9.17 -8.88 -11.92
CA LEU A 342 -8.59 -9.93 -12.75
C LEU A 342 -7.80 -10.93 -11.89
N VAL A 343 -8.20 -12.19 -12.00
CA VAL A 343 -7.46 -13.35 -11.48
C VAL A 343 -6.70 -14.03 -12.62
N VAL A 344 -5.38 -14.04 -12.53
CA VAL A 344 -4.52 -14.74 -13.51
C VAL A 344 -4.31 -16.17 -13.05
N THR A 345 -4.63 -17.12 -13.92
CA THR A 345 -4.50 -18.57 -13.67
C THR A 345 -3.76 -19.23 -14.83
N PRO A 346 -3.19 -20.44 -14.65
CA PRO A 346 -2.49 -21.13 -15.73
C PRO A 346 -3.38 -21.40 -16.95
N ARG A 347 -4.68 -21.63 -16.74
CA ARG A 347 -5.67 -21.83 -17.81
C ARG A 347 -5.88 -20.57 -18.66
N ARG A 348 -5.87 -19.37 -18.05
CA ARG A 348 -5.96 -18.10 -18.77
C ARG A 348 -4.62 -17.76 -19.45
N GLY A 349 -3.51 -18.02 -18.76
CA GLY A 349 -2.18 -17.55 -19.15
C GLY A 349 -2.00 -16.04 -18.98
N VAL A 350 -0.89 -15.53 -19.51
CA VAL A 350 -0.58 -14.11 -19.69
C VAL A 350 -0.40 -13.80 -21.17
N ARG A 351 -0.69 -12.57 -21.60
CA ARG A 351 -0.60 -12.16 -23.02
C ARG A 351 0.57 -11.22 -23.29
N VAL A 352 0.97 -10.45 -22.28
CA VAL A 352 1.89 -9.34 -22.41
C VAL A 352 3.19 -9.61 -21.66
N VAL A 353 3.08 -10.17 -20.46
CA VAL A 353 4.22 -10.37 -19.57
C VAL A 353 5.07 -11.55 -20.01
N ASP A 354 6.37 -11.31 -20.18
CA ASP A 354 7.39 -12.30 -20.53
C ASP A 354 8.14 -12.84 -19.31
N GLY A 355 8.03 -12.17 -18.17
CA GLY A 355 8.75 -12.53 -16.96
C GLY A 355 8.22 -11.79 -15.75
N LEU A 356 8.47 -12.32 -14.56
CA LEU A 356 8.00 -11.74 -13.31
C LEU A 356 9.13 -11.70 -12.29
N LEU A 357 9.40 -10.51 -11.77
CA LEU A 357 10.21 -10.32 -10.58
C LEU A 357 9.27 -10.21 -9.36
N THR A 358 9.37 -11.12 -8.40
CA THR A 358 8.43 -11.24 -7.27
C THR A 358 9.14 -11.62 -5.97
N GLY A 359 8.54 -11.41 -4.81
CA GLY A 359 8.93 -12.13 -3.59
C GLY A 359 8.55 -13.61 -3.67
N LEU A 360 9.02 -14.40 -2.70
CA LEU A 360 8.63 -15.80 -2.51
C LEU A 360 7.31 -15.91 -1.73
N HIS A 361 6.34 -16.61 -2.30
CA HIS A 361 4.96 -16.74 -1.79
C HIS A 361 4.68 -18.14 -1.28
N GLU A 362 3.95 -18.28 -0.17
CA GLU A 362 3.53 -19.60 0.31
C GLU A 362 2.70 -20.39 -0.72
N PRO A 363 2.83 -21.73 -0.77
CA PRO A 363 2.20 -22.53 -1.83
C PRO A 363 0.66 -22.59 -1.85
N ARG A 364 0.00 -21.98 -0.87
CA ARG A 364 -1.47 -21.90 -0.82
C ARG A 364 -1.99 -20.57 -1.36
N ALA A 365 -1.12 -19.60 -1.62
CA ALA A 365 -1.50 -18.28 -2.11
C ALA A 365 -1.99 -18.34 -3.57
N SER A 366 -3.05 -17.57 -3.88
CA SER A 366 -3.52 -17.32 -5.25
C SER A 366 -2.43 -16.81 -6.19
N HIS A 367 -1.38 -16.17 -5.64
CA HIS A 367 -0.18 -15.76 -6.36
C HIS A 367 0.52 -16.92 -7.08
N LEU A 368 0.53 -18.14 -6.53
CA LEU A 368 1.17 -19.28 -7.19
C LEU A 368 0.57 -19.57 -8.57
N LEU A 369 -0.75 -19.43 -8.72
CA LEU A 369 -1.44 -19.64 -9.99
C LEU A 369 -0.96 -18.63 -11.05
N MET A 370 -0.70 -17.40 -10.64
CA MET A 370 -0.17 -16.35 -11.53
C MET A 370 1.29 -16.61 -11.89
N LEU A 371 2.13 -16.96 -10.91
CA LEU A 371 3.52 -17.32 -11.16
C LEU A 371 3.59 -18.51 -12.13
N GLU A 372 2.71 -19.51 -11.99
CA GLU A 372 2.66 -20.69 -12.87
C GLU A 372 2.18 -20.30 -14.26
N ALA A 373 1.26 -19.34 -14.37
CA ALA A 373 0.82 -18.79 -15.65
C ALA A 373 1.93 -18.04 -16.40
N VAL A 374 2.89 -17.42 -15.68
CA VAL A 374 4.00 -16.67 -16.28
C VAL A 374 5.16 -17.59 -16.68
N ALA A 375 5.64 -18.43 -15.77
CA ALA A 375 6.89 -19.17 -15.96
C ALA A 375 6.70 -20.69 -16.18
N GLY A 376 5.50 -21.20 -15.95
CA GLY A 376 5.21 -22.63 -15.99
C GLY A 376 5.51 -23.34 -14.67
N ARG A 377 4.86 -24.49 -14.48
CA ARG A 377 4.89 -25.27 -13.23
C ARG A 377 6.29 -25.75 -12.87
N GLU A 378 7.06 -26.21 -13.85
CA GLU A 378 8.35 -26.84 -13.59
C GLU A 378 9.40 -25.84 -13.12
N ALA A 379 9.46 -24.66 -13.74
CA ALA A 379 10.33 -23.56 -13.32
C ALA A 379 10.06 -23.15 -11.86
N LEU A 380 8.79 -23.08 -11.48
CA LEU A 380 8.42 -22.79 -10.10
C LEU A 380 8.78 -23.91 -9.15
N ARG A 381 8.47 -25.17 -9.49
CA ARG A 381 8.74 -26.32 -8.63
C ARG A 381 10.23 -26.38 -8.29
N LEU A 382 11.10 -26.33 -9.31
CA LEU A 382 12.55 -26.35 -9.15
C LEU A 382 13.07 -25.13 -8.40
N GLY A 383 12.57 -23.93 -8.73
CA GLY A 383 12.94 -22.70 -8.02
C GLY A 383 12.59 -22.75 -6.53
N TYR A 384 11.38 -23.20 -6.19
CA TYR A 384 10.92 -23.31 -4.81
C TYR A 384 11.67 -24.38 -4.00
N GLU A 385 11.98 -25.52 -4.63
CA GLU A 385 12.84 -26.55 -4.02
C GLU A 385 14.23 -25.98 -3.70
N ALA A 386 14.85 -25.28 -4.66
CA ALA A 386 16.14 -24.62 -4.45
C ALA A 386 16.06 -23.51 -3.39
N ALA A 387 14.99 -22.71 -3.38
CA ALA A 387 14.77 -21.65 -2.40
C ALA A 387 14.71 -22.20 -0.97
N LEU A 388 14.03 -23.33 -0.78
CA LEU A 388 13.96 -24.00 0.53
C LEU A 388 15.30 -24.61 0.93
N LEU A 389 15.96 -25.32 0.00
CA LEU A 389 17.26 -25.95 0.25
C LEU A 389 18.30 -24.90 0.67
N GLU A 390 18.33 -23.78 -0.06
CA GLU A 390 19.24 -22.67 0.16
C GLU A 390 18.75 -21.67 1.23
N ARG A 391 17.62 -21.95 1.87
CA ARG A 391 17.08 -21.15 3.00
C ARG A 391 16.86 -19.68 2.66
N TYR A 392 16.30 -19.40 1.47
CA TYR A 392 15.84 -18.07 1.10
C TYR A 392 14.81 -17.56 2.12
N LEU A 393 14.75 -16.25 2.29
CA LEU A 393 13.78 -15.56 3.13
C LEU A 393 12.51 -15.23 2.33
N TRP A 394 11.35 -15.40 2.97
CA TRP A 394 10.04 -15.34 2.33
C TRP A 394 9.23 -14.11 2.78
N HIS A 395 8.12 -13.88 2.09
CA HIS A 395 7.18 -12.77 2.30
C HIS A 395 7.73 -11.40 1.89
N GLU A 396 7.01 -10.32 2.23
CA GLU A 396 7.20 -8.97 1.67
C GLU A 396 8.55 -8.33 1.99
N PHE A 397 9.23 -8.75 3.07
CA PHE A 397 10.58 -8.31 3.44
C PHE A 397 11.69 -9.32 3.10
N GLY A 398 11.32 -10.41 2.42
CA GLY A 398 12.21 -11.50 2.06
C GLY A 398 13.04 -11.25 0.82
N ASP A 399 13.56 -12.35 0.29
CA ASP A 399 14.34 -12.40 -0.94
C ASP A 399 13.44 -12.36 -2.18
N VAL A 400 14.06 -12.15 -3.33
CA VAL A 400 13.38 -11.94 -4.61
C VAL A 400 13.61 -13.13 -5.53
N HIS A 401 12.63 -13.40 -6.38
CA HIS A 401 12.61 -14.44 -7.39
C HIS A 401 12.29 -13.82 -8.75
N LEU A 402 13.22 -13.89 -9.70
CA LEU A 402 12.97 -13.64 -11.11
C LEU A 402 12.57 -14.95 -11.78
N VAL A 403 11.33 -15.03 -12.23
CA VAL A 403 10.81 -16.18 -12.97
C VAL A 403 10.64 -15.82 -14.44
N LEU A 404 11.24 -16.65 -15.29
CA LEU A 404 11.21 -16.53 -16.74
C LEU A 404 10.70 -17.86 -17.33
N PRO A 405 9.86 -17.82 -18.37
CA PRO A 405 9.47 -19.02 -19.10
C PRO A 405 10.69 -19.69 -19.74
N ASP A 406 10.54 -20.96 -20.09
CA ASP A 406 11.54 -21.66 -20.89
C ASP A 406 11.61 -21.03 -22.30
N GLU A 407 12.83 -20.78 -22.79
CA GLU A 407 13.02 -20.22 -24.13
C GLU A 407 12.54 -21.22 -25.21
N GLU A 408 12.55 -22.54 -24.91
CA GLU A 408 12.13 -23.62 -25.83
C GLU A 408 10.61 -23.85 -25.91
N ARG A 409 9.80 -23.26 -25.01
CA ARG A 409 8.35 -23.57 -24.88
C ARG A 409 7.47 -23.07 -26.04
N ASN A 410 8.04 -22.52 -27.12
CA ASN A 410 7.27 -22.03 -28.26
C ASN A 410 7.78 -22.51 -29.62
N ALA A 411 8.52 -23.62 -29.68
CA ALA A 411 8.32 -24.48 -30.84
C ALA A 411 6.83 -24.86 -30.84
N PRO A 412 6.08 -24.67 -31.95
CA PRO A 412 4.70 -25.13 -32.01
C PRO A 412 4.69 -26.59 -31.59
N ASP A 413 3.91 -26.91 -30.56
CA ASP A 413 3.77 -28.25 -30.01
C ASP A 413 3.16 -29.14 -31.09
N CYS A 414 4.01 -29.70 -31.96
CA CYS A 414 3.65 -30.67 -32.99
C CYS A 414 3.42 -32.07 -32.39
N SER A 415 3.30 -32.20 -31.07
CA SER A 415 3.13 -33.48 -30.37
C SER A 415 1.88 -33.53 -29.50
N SER A 416 0.71 -33.22 -30.08
CA SER A 416 -0.53 -33.83 -29.58
C SER A 416 -1.60 -33.91 -30.68
N ASN A 417 -1.32 -34.70 -31.71
CA ASN A 417 -2.36 -35.34 -32.51
C ASN A 417 -2.11 -36.85 -32.45
N GLU A 418 -2.55 -37.48 -31.37
CA GLU A 418 -2.89 -38.90 -31.39
C GLU A 418 -4.28 -39.07 -30.75
N TRP A 419 -5.11 -39.76 -31.52
CA TRP A 419 -6.57 -39.97 -31.54
C TRP A 419 -7.34 -40.06 -30.22
#